data_AF-A0A662PUG1-F1
#
_entry.id   AF-A0A662PUG1-F1
#
_cell.length_a   1.000
_cell.length_b   1.000
_cell.length_c   1.000
_cell.angle_alpha   90.00
_cell.angle_beta   90.00
_cell.angle_gamma   90.00
#
_symmetry.space_group_name_H-M   'P 1'
#
loop_
_entity.id
_entity.type
_entity.pdbx_description
1 polymer ?
#
loop_
_entity_poly.entity_id
_entity_poly.type
_entity_poly.pdbx_seq_one_letter_code
_entity_poly.pdbx_strand_id
1 'polypeptide(L)'
;MCEVVSEIVAERMKNDIKEIKADLVAKAALSVLIAELDSILRDTRIPAERKVEKIEALLYTWIMGNKLPVWEVRNWKGLVMMEVKDNEKERL
;
A
#
# COMPACT_ATOMS: atom_id res chain seq x y z
N MET A 1 42.73 -15.75 0.51
CA MET A 1 42.06 -14.62 -0.19
C MET A 1 40.74 -15.01 -0.85
N CYS A 2 40.56 -16.23 -1.40
CA CYS A 2 39.30 -16.62 -2.06
C CYS A 2 38.11 -16.90 -1.12
N GLU A 3 38.33 -17.43 0.09
CA GLU A 3 37.23 -17.74 1.03
C GLU A 3 36.51 -16.47 1.50
N VAL A 4 37.27 -15.45 1.92
CA VAL A 4 36.70 -14.16 2.38
C VAL A 4 35.91 -13.45 1.28
N VAL A 5 36.39 -13.51 0.02
CA VAL A 5 35.66 -12.93 -1.13
C VAL A 5 34.37 -13.72 -1.41
N SER A 6 34.40 -15.05 -1.27
CA SER A 6 33.22 -15.91 -1.46
C SER A 6 32.15 -15.70 -0.40
N GLU A 7 32.57 -15.51 0.87
CA GLU A 7 31.67 -15.18 1.97
C GLU A 7 31.00 -13.82 1.78
N ILE A 8 31.74 -12.80 1.33
CA ILE A 8 31.19 -11.46 1.05
C ILE A 8 30.15 -11.50 -0.07
N VAL A 9 30.40 -12.27 -1.15
CA VAL A 9 29.45 -12.44 -2.26
C VAL A 9 28.20 -13.18 -1.81
N ALA A 10 28.35 -14.25 -1.02
CA ALA A 10 27.22 -15.01 -0.48
C ALA A 10 26.34 -14.15 0.44
N GLU A 11 26.95 -13.32 1.29
CA GLU A 11 26.19 -12.47 2.21
C GLU A 11 25.47 -11.31 1.49
N ARG A 12 26.07 -10.74 0.43
CA ARG A 12 25.37 -9.80 -0.47
C ARG A 12 24.15 -10.43 -1.13
N MET A 13 24.30 -11.59 -1.76
CA MET A 13 23.16 -12.28 -2.41
C MET A 13 22.04 -12.60 -1.42
N LYS A 14 22.35 -13.00 -0.18
CA LYS A 14 21.33 -13.19 0.86
C LYS A 14 20.59 -11.90 1.19
N ASN A 15 21.29 -10.77 1.25
CA ASN A 15 20.68 -9.47 1.54
C ASN A 15 19.79 -9.02 0.38
N ASP A 16 20.25 -9.17 -0.87
CA ASP A 16 19.45 -8.86 -2.07
C ASP A 16 18.18 -9.71 -2.11
N ILE A 17 18.29 -11.02 -1.81
CA ILE A 17 17.12 -11.92 -1.73
C ILE A 17 16.16 -11.50 -0.61
N LYS A 18 16.66 -11.05 0.54
CA LYS A 18 15.82 -10.55 1.64
C LYS A 18 15.10 -9.28 1.23
N GLU A 19 15.77 -8.37 0.54
CA GLU A 19 15.20 -7.11 0.05
C GLU A 19 14.09 -7.35 -0.98
N ILE A 20 14.35 -8.20 -1.98
CA ILE A 20 13.36 -8.59 -2.99
C ILE A 20 12.14 -9.25 -2.34
N LYS A 21 12.36 -10.13 -1.35
CA LYS A 21 11.26 -10.77 -0.61
C LYS A 21 10.45 -9.74 0.18
N ALA A 22 11.10 -8.78 0.84
CA ALA A 22 10.41 -7.73 1.56
C ALA A 22 9.57 -6.84 0.63
N ASP A 23 10.09 -6.46 -0.54
CA ASP A 23 9.36 -5.71 -1.57
C ASP A 23 8.13 -6.47 -2.09
N LEU A 24 8.29 -7.75 -2.42
CA LEU A 24 7.18 -8.60 -2.86
C LEU A 24 6.10 -8.75 -1.79
N VAL A 25 6.49 -8.93 -0.53
CA VAL A 25 5.56 -9.01 0.59
C VAL A 25 4.80 -7.69 0.77
N ALA A 26 5.50 -6.55 0.68
CA ALA A 26 4.87 -5.23 0.77
C ALA A 26 3.87 -5.00 -0.38
N LYS A 27 4.23 -5.35 -1.62
CA LYS A 27 3.35 -5.24 -2.79
C LYS A 27 2.12 -6.12 -2.68
N ALA A 28 2.28 -7.36 -2.23
CA ALA A 28 1.17 -8.28 -2.00
C ALA A 28 0.22 -7.75 -0.93
N ALA A 29 0.77 -7.25 0.19
CA ALA A 29 -0.01 -6.66 1.26
C ALA A 29 -0.81 -5.44 0.77
N LEU A 30 -0.17 -4.50 0.06
CA LEU A 30 -0.87 -3.35 -0.53
C LEU A 30 -1.96 -3.75 -1.51
N SER A 31 -1.74 -4.80 -2.31
CA SER A 31 -2.75 -5.31 -3.25
C SER A 31 -3.99 -5.82 -2.52
N VAL A 32 -3.83 -6.49 -1.37
CA VAL A 32 -4.94 -6.93 -0.53
C VAL A 32 -5.70 -5.73 0.05
N LEU A 33 -5.00 -4.74 0.59
CA LEU A 33 -5.63 -3.53 1.13
C LEU A 33 -6.46 -2.79 0.07
N ILE A 34 -5.93 -2.66 -1.14
CA ILE A 34 -6.65 -2.03 -2.26
C ILE A 34 -7.91 -2.81 -2.62
N ALA A 35 -7.84 -4.14 -2.68
CA ALA A 35 -9.00 -4.98 -2.99
C ALA A 35 -10.09 -4.88 -1.91
N GLU A 36 -9.71 -4.82 -0.63
CA GLU A 36 -10.65 -4.64 0.48
C GLU A 36 -11.33 -3.26 0.43
N LEU A 37 -10.57 -2.19 0.14
CA LEU A 37 -11.12 -0.84 -0.05
C LEU A 37 -12.08 -0.79 -1.25
N ASP A 38 -11.70 -1.37 -2.39
CA ASP A 38 -12.54 -1.44 -3.59
C ASP A 38 -13.85 -2.18 -3.31
N SER A 39 -13.79 -3.29 -2.56
CA SER A 39 -14.99 -4.02 -2.13
C SER A 39 -15.92 -3.17 -1.27
N ILE A 40 -15.39 -2.36 -0.34
CA ILE A 40 -16.23 -1.49 0.51
C ILE A 40 -16.84 -0.37 -0.32
N LEU A 41 -16.05 0.26 -1.19
CA LEU A 41 -16.49 1.41 -1.99
C LEU A 41 -17.56 1.00 -3.02
N ARG A 42 -17.40 -0.17 -3.65
CA ARG A 42 -18.34 -0.67 -4.68
C ARG A 42 -19.60 -1.31 -4.11
N ASP A 43 -19.65 -1.64 -2.82
CA ASP A 43 -20.87 -2.22 -2.23
C ASP A 43 -21.99 -1.18 -2.19
N THR A 44 -23.02 -1.36 -3.01
CA THR A 44 -24.18 -0.46 -3.07
C THR A 44 -25.18 -0.67 -1.93
N ARG A 45 -25.01 -1.73 -1.13
CA ARG A 45 -25.88 -2.07 0.00
C ARG A 45 -25.49 -1.34 1.28
N ILE A 46 -24.28 -0.78 1.32
CA ILE A 46 -23.72 -0.10 2.50
C ILE A 46 -23.93 1.41 2.37
N PRO A 47 -24.60 2.06 3.34
CA PRO A 47 -24.71 3.52 3.39
C PRO A 47 -23.34 4.21 3.47
N ALA A 48 -23.24 5.46 3.02
CA ALA A 48 -21.99 6.20 2.99
C ALA A 48 -21.31 6.28 4.37
N GLU A 49 -22.08 6.52 5.42
CA GLU A 49 -21.59 6.61 6.80
C GLU A 49 -20.97 5.28 7.25
N ARG A 50 -21.63 4.17 6.91
CA ARG A 50 -21.13 2.82 7.21
C ARG A 50 -19.92 2.43 6.36
N LYS A 51 -19.76 3.00 5.16
CA LYS A 51 -18.53 2.85 4.37
C LYS A 51 -17.35 3.53 5.05
N VAL A 52 -17.54 4.75 5.55
CA VAL A 52 -16.50 5.48 6.30
C VAL A 52 -16.05 4.68 7.52
N GLU A 53 -16.98 4.22 8.36
CA GLU A 53 -16.65 3.41 9.54
C GLU A 53 -15.86 2.13 9.18
N LYS A 54 -16.25 1.45 8.09
CA LYS A 54 -15.55 0.25 7.62
C LYS A 54 -14.15 0.55 7.10
N ILE A 55 -13.97 1.65 6.37
CA ILE A 55 -12.67 2.09 5.88
C ILE A 55 -11.76 2.47 7.04
N GLU A 56 -12.26 3.20 8.03
CA GLU A 56 -11.49 3.57 9.22
C GLU A 56 -11.05 2.33 10.02
N ALA A 57 -11.97 1.39 10.26
CA ALA A 57 -11.66 0.13 10.95
C ALA A 57 -10.61 -0.71 10.18
N LEU A 58 -10.73 -0.76 8.86
CA LEU A 58 -9.78 -1.45 7.98
C LEU A 58 -8.38 -0.81 8.09
N LEU A 59 -8.29 0.50 7.91
CA LEU A 59 -7.02 1.23 7.98
C LEU A 59 -6.37 1.14 9.35
N TYR A 60 -7.16 1.24 10.42
CA TYR A 60 -6.65 1.08 11.79
C TYR A 60 -6.04 -0.31 12.00
N THR A 61 -6.75 -1.35 11.57
CA THR A 61 -6.27 -2.74 11.64
C THR A 61 -4.96 -2.92 10.86
N TRP A 62 -4.90 -2.35 9.65
CA TRP A 62 -3.72 -2.40 8.80
C TRP A 62 -2.52 -1.67 9.41
N ILE A 63 -2.71 -0.48 9.94
CA ILE A 63 -1.67 0.32 10.61
C ILE A 63 -1.13 -0.42 11.82
N MET A 64 -2.01 -0.94 12.68
CA MET A 64 -1.63 -1.67 13.89
C MET A 64 -0.94 -3.00 13.57
N GLY A 65 -1.48 -3.75 12.60
CA GLY A 65 -0.94 -5.05 12.18
C GLY A 65 0.44 -4.94 11.51
N ASN A 66 0.68 -3.88 10.75
CA ASN A 66 1.94 -3.64 10.06
C ASN A 66 2.92 -2.74 10.85
N LYS A 67 2.57 -2.35 12.08
CA LYS A 67 3.37 -1.45 12.94
C LYS A 67 3.83 -0.19 12.20
N LEU A 68 2.98 0.36 11.34
CA LEU A 68 3.31 1.57 10.59
C LEU A 68 3.44 2.75 11.57
N PRO A 69 4.47 3.59 11.46
CA PRO A 69 4.61 4.76 12.32
C PRO A 69 3.46 5.73 12.03
N VAL A 70 2.44 5.71 12.90
CA VAL A 70 1.22 6.54 12.82
C VAL A 70 1.54 8.04 12.71
N TRP A 71 2.72 8.44 13.17
CA TRP A 71 3.18 9.83 13.26
C TRP A 71 3.83 10.36 11.97
N GLU A 72 4.27 9.49 11.06
CA GLU A 72 4.87 9.89 9.76
C GLU A 72 3.81 10.16 8.69
N VAL A 73 2.56 9.72 8.90
CA VAL A 73 1.41 9.99 8.02
C VAL A 73 0.76 11.35 8.34
N ARG A 74 1.54 12.35 8.78
CA ARG A 74 1.08 13.72 9.08
C ARG A 74 1.38 14.75 8.01
N ASN A 75 1.63 14.33 6.77
CA ASN A 75 1.81 15.28 5.65
C ASN A 75 0.86 15.04 4.47
N TRP A 76 -0.45 14.90 4.74
CA TRP A 76 -1.49 14.99 3.70
C TRP A 76 -1.72 16.43 3.20
N LYS A 77 -1.08 17.47 3.80
CA LYS A 77 -1.14 18.84 3.26
C LYS A 77 -0.54 19.00 1.85
N GLY A 78 0.05 17.94 1.28
CA GLY A 78 0.63 17.91 -0.07
C GLY A 78 -0.13 17.07 -1.12
N LEU A 79 -1.25 16.42 -0.79
CA LEU A 79 -2.09 15.79 -1.82
C LEU A 79 -2.86 16.90 -2.55
N VAL A 80 -2.19 17.47 -3.56
CA VAL A 80 -2.84 18.21 -4.63
C VAL A 80 -3.93 17.30 -5.16
N MET A 81 -5.18 17.72 -4.94
CA MET A 81 -6.34 17.15 -5.59
C MET A 81 -6.05 17.21 -7.10
N MET A 82 -5.67 16.09 -7.71
CA MET A 82 -5.59 16.00 -9.14
C MET A 82 -7.03 16.10 -9.62
N GLU A 83 -7.42 17.30 -10.07
CA GLU A 83 -8.69 17.52 -10.73
C GLU A 83 -8.78 16.50 -11.87
N VAL A 84 -9.62 15.49 -11.69
CA VAL A 84 -10.03 14.62 -12.78
C VAL A 84 -10.85 15.53 -13.68
N LYS A 85 -10.24 16.02 -14.75
CA LYS A 85 -10.98 16.67 -15.82
C LYS A 85 -11.87 15.62 -16.44
N ASP A 86 -13.17 15.74 -16.22
CA ASP A 86 -14.16 15.06 -17.03
C ASP A 86 -13.93 15.50 -18.48
N ASN A 87 -13.32 14.62 -19.28
CA ASN A 87 -13.32 14.77 -20.73
C ASN A 87 -14.74 14.45 -21.22
N GLU A 88 -15.65 15.39 -21.01
CA GLU A 88 -16.86 15.48 -21.81
C GLU A 88 -16.48 15.84 -23.25
N LYS A 89 -17.03 15.05 -24.19
CA LYS A 89 -17.15 15.25 -25.64
C LYS A 89 -16.11 14.55 -26.52
N GLU A 90 -16.51 13.39 -27.02
CA GLU A 90 -16.45 13.10 -28.46
C GLU A 90 -17.59 12.15 -28.85
N ARG A 91 -18.73 12.74 -29.19
CA ARG A 91 -19.74 12.17 -30.10
C ARG A 91 -20.21 13.30 -31.01
N LEU A 92 -19.56 13.40 -32.16
CA LEU A 92 -20.17 13.92 -33.39
C LEU A 92 -20.37 12.73 -34.32
#